data_AF-V3ZLY0-F1
#
_entry.id   AF-V3ZLY0-F1
#
_cell.length_a   1.000
_cell.length_b   1.000
_cell.length_c   1.000
_cell.angle_alpha   90.00
_cell.angle_beta   90.00
_cell.angle_gamma   90.00
#
_symmetry.space_group_name_H-M   'P 1'
#
loop_
_entity.id
_entity.type
_entity.pdbx_description
1 polymer ?
#
loop_
_entity_poly.entity_id
_entity_poly.type
_entity_poly.pdbx_seq_one_letter_code
_entity_poly.pdbx_strand_id
1 'polypeptide(L)'
;MAVGKGLIVFLTLINTILGADVKCPNPATNCLTETYNGKVFPTNGCLGCQDGCKPGFIQTYNKRYYQDSTSFGVYQYKNINISNKFNVNEPEWLCVPGDSCRPGYYLGMANNKYCAWCGEGCRHCSGFQTCQSCFGGYRRATAILFGNSKTTCEHSNVLCPVQPQNCEYKAYVNRGAGCIGCQLCKHGYTVTFNPKYTEKNTNRTAPYYDYKGLSIKDGININEPRYVCAKGTTCKDGFYSRVVDTVTLCEWCGEGCTSCTGRNACTACDSLHHLESTGVCVPPIIG
;
A
#
# COMPACT_ATOMS: atom_id res chain seq x y z
N MET A 1 41.34 -33.61 -29.68
CA MET A 1 41.03 -32.22 -30.07
C MET A 1 39.57 -32.13 -30.47
N ALA A 2 38.85 -31.17 -29.90
CA ALA A 2 37.49 -30.71 -30.20
C ALA A 2 36.32 -31.73 -30.17
N VAL A 3 35.95 -32.18 -28.98
CA VAL A 3 34.55 -32.56 -28.68
C VAL A 3 33.90 -31.32 -28.10
N GLY A 4 33.17 -30.56 -28.93
CA GLY A 4 32.67 -29.24 -28.52
C GLY A 4 31.37 -28.86 -29.21
N LYS A 5 30.41 -28.47 -28.37
CA LYS A 5 29.30 -27.54 -28.68
C LYS A 5 28.01 -28.11 -29.31
N GLY A 6 27.61 -29.34 -28.96
CA GLY A 6 26.29 -29.88 -29.34
C GLY A 6 25.20 -29.83 -28.25
N LEU A 7 25.57 -29.75 -26.96
CA LEU A 7 24.68 -30.21 -25.88
C LEU A 7 24.17 -29.13 -24.92
N ILE A 8 24.47 -27.85 -25.14
CA ILE A 8 24.04 -26.76 -24.24
C ILE A 8 22.92 -25.88 -24.86
N VAL A 9 22.62 -26.04 -26.16
CA VAL A 9 21.56 -25.27 -26.84
C VAL A 9 20.19 -25.95 -26.76
N PHE A 10 20.12 -27.23 -26.35
CA PHE A 10 18.88 -28.00 -26.39
C PHE A 10 17.94 -27.82 -25.18
N LEU A 11 18.41 -27.23 -24.07
CA LEU A 11 17.59 -27.03 -22.87
C LEU A 11 16.91 -25.65 -22.80
N THR A 12 17.36 -24.68 -23.59
CA THR A 12 16.79 -23.32 -23.57
C THR A 12 15.71 -23.11 -24.65
N LEU A 13 15.70 -23.92 -25.72
CA LEU A 13 14.77 -23.76 -26.85
C LEU A 13 13.38 -24.41 -26.65
N ILE A 14 13.21 -25.36 -25.74
CA ILE A 14 11.93 -26.08 -25.60
C ILE A 14 10.88 -25.23 -24.85
N ASN A 15 11.30 -24.25 -24.04
CA ASN A 15 10.37 -23.36 -23.33
C ASN A 15 10.05 -22.04 -24.05
N THR A 16 10.75 -21.70 -25.14
CA THR A 16 10.54 -20.41 -25.84
C THR A 16 9.49 -20.48 -26.96
N ILE A 17 9.19 -21.67 -27.49
CA ILE A 17 8.39 -21.81 -28.73
C ILE A 17 6.88 -21.89 -28.46
N LEU A 18 6.43 -22.21 -27.23
CA LEU A 18 5.00 -22.35 -26.91
C LEU A 18 4.36 -21.10 -26.27
N GLY A 19 5.12 -20.04 -25.99
CA GLY A 19 4.61 -18.79 -25.40
C GLY A 19 4.50 -17.60 -26.37
N ALA A 20 4.91 -17.77 -27.64
CA ALA A 20 5.06 -16.65 -28.57
C ALA A 20 3.72 -16.07 -29.08
N ASP A 21 2.67 -16.88 -29.20
CA ASP A 21 1.41 -16.47 -29.85
C ASP A 21 0.29 -16.09 -28.88
N VAL A 22 0.39 -16.48 -27.61
CA VAL A 22 -0.67 -16.23 -26.64
C VAL A 22 -0.45 -14.86 -26.00
N LYS A 23 -1.26 -13.88 -26.42
CA LYS A 23 -1.17 -12.50 -25.92
C LYS A 23 -1.75 -12.36 -24.52
N CYS A 24 -1.04 -11.62 -23.67
CA CYS A 24 -1.57 -11.12 -22.41
C CYS A 24 -2.77 -10.19 -22.67
N PRO A 25 -3.90 -10.38 -21.96
CA PRO A 25 -5.05 -9.48 -22.01
C PRO A 25 -4.69 -8.04 -21.69
N ASN A 26 -3.91 -7.83 -20.63
CA ASN A 26 -3.53 -6.52 -20.12
C ASN A 26 -2.00 -6.44 -20.04
N PRO A 27 -1.30 -6.16 -21.16
CA PRO A 27 0.15 -5.96 -21.12
C PRO A 27 0.50 -4.80 -20.17
N ALA A 28 1.64 -4.90 -19.51
CA ALA A 28 2.17 -3.78 -18.73
C ALA A 28 2.59 -2.64 -19.68
N THR A 29 2.65 -1.43 -19.16
CA THR A 29 3.09 -0.25 -19.93
C THR A 29 4.39 0.28 -19.34
N ASN A 30 5.13 1.06 -20.12
CA ASN A 30 6.39 1.71 -19.70
C ASN A 30 7.53 0.73 -19.35
N CYS A 31 7.47 -0.50 -19.85
CA CYS A 31 8.57 -1.45 -19.76
C CYS A 31 9.80 -0.93 -20.52
N LEU A 32 11.00 -1.27 -20.02
CA LEU A 32 12.26 -0.96 -20.70
C LEU A 32 12.38 -1.72 -22.02
N THR A 33 11.93 -2.98 -22.03
CA THR A 33 11.89 -3.86 -23.20
C THR A 33 10.51 -4.52 -23.32
N GLU A 34 10.16 -4.96 -24.52
CA GLU A 34 8.90 -5.66 -24.80
C GLU A 34 9.08 -7.20 -24.90
N THR A 35 10.26 -7.71 -24.55
CA THR A 35 10.64 -9.13 -24.75
C THR A 35 9.65 -10.10 -24.11
N TYR A 36 9.28 -9.82 -22.86
CA TYR A 36 8.35 -10.59 -22.03
C TYR A 36 6.97 -9.95 -21.92
N ASN A 37 6.88 -8.65 -22.23
CA ASN A 37 5.63 -7.93 -22.13
C ASN A 37 4.64 -8.40 -23.19
N GLY A 38 3.37 -8.49 -22.83
CA GLY A 38 2.32 -8.89 -23.78
C GLY A 38 2.26 -10.38 -24.11
N LYS A 39 3.07 -11.25 -23.48
CA LYS A 39 3.09 -12.70 -23.74
C LYS A 39 2.69 -13.52 -22.52
N VAL A 40 1.90 -14.57 -22.75
CA VAL A 40 1.54 -15.57 -21.73
C VAL A 40 2.44 -16.78 -21.84
N PHE A 41 3.07 -17.15 -20.73
CA PHE A 41 3.91 -18.33 -20.61
C PHE A 41 3.16 -19.42 -19.82
N PRO A 42 3.13 -20.68 -20.29
CA PRO A 42 2.38 -21.75 -19.62
C PRO A 42 2.68 -21.91 -18.12
N THR A 43 3.95 -21.79 -17.74
CA THR A 43 4.43 -21.94 -16.35
C THR A 43 4.52 -20.64 -15.58
N ASN A 44 4.35 -19.49 -16.25
CA ASN A 44 4.67 -18.18 -15.69
C ASN A 44 3.63 -17.11 -16.03
N GLY A 45 2.44 -17.46 -16.52
CA GLY A 45 1.37 -16.51 -16.85
C GLY A 45 1.85 -15.28 -17.64
N CYS A 46 1.32 -14.11 -17.30
CA CYS A 46 1.77 -12.83 -17.85
C CYS A 46 2.91 -12.25 -17.02
N LEU A 47 4.10 -12.11 -17.62
CA LEU A 47 5.29 -11.66 -16.89
C LEU A 47 5.43 -10.12 -16.80
N GLY A 48 4.98 -9.38 -17.81
CA GLY A 48 5.09 -7.91 -17.83
C GLY A 48 6.53 -7.41 -17.97
N CYS A 49 6.86 -6.32 -17.27
CA CYS A 49 8.12 -5.59 -17.44
C CYS A 49 9.32 -6.24 -16.71
N GLN A 50 9.72 -7.47 -17.08
CA GLN A 50 10.79 -8.23 -16.42
C GLN A 50 12.16 -7.51 -16.43
N ASP A 51 12.52 -6.90 -17.56
CA ASP A 51 13.84 -6.29 -17.75
C ASP A 51 13.96 -4.88 -17.13
N GLY A 52 12.90 -4.40 -16.48
CA GLY A 52 12.86 -3.08 -15.84
C GLY A 52 11.96 -2.08 -16.57
N CYS A 53 12.09 -0.81 -16.20
CA CYS A 53 11.21 0.27 -16.63
C CYS A 53 11.95 1.37 -17.38
N LYS A 54 11.20 2.13 -18.19
CA LYS A 54 11.69 3.38 -18.78
C LYS A 54 12.05 4.40 -17.69
N PRO A 55 12.94 5.37 -17.97
CA PRO A 55 13.26 6.45 -17.03
C PRO A 55 12.01 7.17 -16.49
N GLY A 56 12.00 7.49 -15.19
CA GLY A 56 10.86 8.11 -14.50
C GLY A 56 9.81 7.12 -13.97
N PHE A 57 10.02 5.82 -14.16
CA PHE A 57 9.16 4.76 -13.66
C PHE A 57 9.95 3.75 -12.81
N ILE A 58 9.27 3.14 -11.85
CA ILE A 58 9.83 2.09 -10.99
C ILE A 58 9.08 0.77 -11.19
N GLN A 59 9.87 -0.30 -11.33
CA GLN A 59 9.36 -1.66 -11.49
C GLN A 59 8.70 -2.08 -10.18
N THR A 60 7.44 -2.51 -10.23
CA THR A 60 6.64 -2.86 -9.06
C THR A 60 5.92 -4.17 -9.29
N TYR A 61 5.95 -5.03 -8.29
CA TYR A 61 5.24 -6.30 -8.31
C TYR A 61 3.72 -6.10 -8.35
N ASN A 62 2.98 -6.86 -9.15
CA ASN A 62 1.53 -6.81 -9.17
C ASN A 62 0.94 -7.82 -8.19
N LYS A 63 0.37 -7.35 -7.08
CA LYS A 63 -0.27 -8.23 -6.09
C LYS A 63 -1.38 -9.12 -6.65
N ARG A 64 -2.01 -8.73 -7.77
CA ARG A 64 -3.13 -9.46 -8.39
C ARG A 64 -2.70 -10.58 -9.33
N TYR A 65 -1.40 -10.70 -9.58
CA TYR A 65 -0.85 -11.73 -10.45
C TYR A 65 -0.99 -13.13 -9.85
N TYR A 66 -0.77 -13.28 -8.54
CA TYR A 66 -1.11 -14.51 -7.83
C TYR A 66 -2.58 -14.49 -7.41
N GLN A 67 -3.29 -15.59 -7.68
CA GLN A 67 -4.61 -15.82 -7.12
C GLN A 67 -4.47 -16.41 -5.71
N ASP A 68 -5.29 -15.94 -4.76
CA ASP A 68 -5.38 -16.49 -3.39
C ASP A 68 -6.08 -17.86 -3.37
N SER A 69 -5.72 -18.78 -4.27
CA SER A 69 -6.29 -20.13 -4.31
C SER A 69 -5.30 -21.16 -3.78
N THR A 70 -5.78 -22.02 -2.87
CA THR A 70 -5.14 -23.27 -2.46
C THR A 70 -5.32 -24.38 -3.50
N SER A 71 -5.93 -24.06 -4.65
CA SER A 71 -6.31 -25.05 -5.66
C SER A 71 -5.08 -25.47 -6.48
N PHE A 72 -4.66 -26.71 -6.27
CA PHE A 72 -3.69 -27.38 -7.13
C PHE A 72 -4.34 -27.69 -8.48
N GLY A 73 -3.64 -27.40 -9.58
CA GLY A 73 -4.15 -27.70 -10.92
C GLY A 73 -3.77 -26.66 -11.97
N VAL A 74 -4.32 -26.86 -13.16
CA VAL A 74 -4.17 -25.97 -14.31
C VAL A 74 -5.54 -25.64 -14.90
N TYR A 75 -5.70 -24.46 -15.47
CA TYR A 75 -6.81 -24.08 -16.32
C TYR A 75 -6.33 -23.84 -17.75
N GLN A 76 -7.22 -24.01 -18.72
CA GLN A 76 -6.93 -23.73 -20.12
C GLN A 76 -7.15 -22.26 -20.44
N TYR A 77 -6.15 -21.61 -21.04
CA TYR A 77 -6.26 -20.26 -21.59
C TYR A 77 -5.71 -20.25 -23.01
N LYS A 78 -6.55 -19.96 -24.01
CA LYS A 78 -6.15 -19.88 -25.44
C LYS A 78 -5.21 -21.03 -25.86
N ASN A 79 -5.59 -22.27 -25.53
CA ASN A 79 -4.90 -23.52 -25.87
C ASN A 79 -3.59 -23.80 -25.12
N ILE A 80 -3.27 -23.05 -24.06
CA ILE A 80 -2.18 -23.38 -23.14
C ILE A 80 -2.71 -23.66 -21.73
N ASN A 81 -2.09 -24.62 -21.06
CA ASN A 81 -2.35 -24.91 -19.65
C ASN A 81 -1.64 -23.88 -18.78
N ILE A 82 -2.38 -23.19 -17.93
CA ILE A 82 -1.88 -22.22 -16.96
C ILE A 82 -2.12 -22.75 -15.57
N SER A 83 -1.13 -22.67 -14.68
CA SER A 83 -1.37 -22.99 -13.27
C SER A 83 -2.45 -22.10 -12.66
N ASN A 84 -3.39 -22.70 -11.90
CA ASN A 84 -4.42 -21.99 -11.14
C ASN A 84 -3.86 -20.97 -10.13
N LYS A 85 -2.54 -21.00 -9.88
CA LYS A 85 -1.84 -20.00 -9.07
C LYS A 85 -1.78 -18.64 -9.75
N PHE A 86 -1.80 -18.58 -11.09
CA PHE A 86 -1.57 -17.35 -11.85
C PHE A 86 -2.86 -16.78 -12.43
N ASN A 87 -3.01 -15.46 -12.35
CA ASN A 87 -4.04 -14.70 -13.03
C ASN A 87 -3.51 -14.14 -14.34
N VAL A 88 -3.82 -14.77 -15.49
CA VAL A 88 -3.36 -14.28 -16.80
C VAL A 88 -3.87 -12.89 -17.17
N ASN A 89 -4.90 -12.36 -16.51
CA ASN A 89 -5.38 -11.01 -16.79
C ASN A 89 -4.51 -9.92 -16.16
N GLU A 90 -3.55 -10.27 -15.31
CA GLU A 90 -2.74 -9.34 -14.54
C GLU A 90 -1.26 -9.67 -14.80
N PRO A 91 -0.43 -8.74 -15.29
CA PRO A 91 0.99 -8.99 -15.48
C PRO A 91 1.71 -9.01 -14.12
N GLU A 92 2.75 -9.82 -13.97
CA GLU A 92 3.54 -9.95 -12.74
C GLU A 92 4.25 -8.64 -12.37
N TRP A 93 4.90 -7.99 -13.35
CA TRP A 93 5.62 -6.73 -13.13
C TRP A 93 4.99 -5.57 -13.89
N LEU A 94 4.77 -4.49 -13.15
CA LEU A 94 4.25 -3.21 -13.64
C LEU A 94 5.33 -2.14 -13.55
N CYS A 95 5.28 -1.15 -14.43
CA CYS A 95 6.05 0.08 -14.27
C CYS A 95 5.11 1.22 -13.88
N VAL A 96 5.28 1.72 -12.66
CA VAL A 96 4.46 2.81 -12.13
C VAL A 96 5.28 4.10 -12.08
N PRO A 97 4.68 5.28 -12.27
CA PRO A 97 5.38 6.55 -12.16
C PRO A 97 6.05 6.70 -10.79
N GLY A 98 7.29 7.19 -10.77
CA GLY A 98 8.10 7.41 -9.58
C GLY A 98 9.45 6.70 -9.61
N ASP A 99 10.31 7.06 -8.67
CA ASP A 99 11.67 6.54 -8.48
C ASP A 99 11.85 5.76 -7.16
N SER A 100 10.77 5.64 -6.39
CA SER A 100 10.73 5.12 -5.04
C SER A 100 9.51 4.22 -4.84
N CYS A 101 9.65 3.23 -3.96
CA CYS A 101 8.59 2.27 -3.72
C CYS A 101 7.41 2.88 -3.00
N ARG A 102 6.21 2.59 -3.51
CA ARG A 102 4.96 2.99 -2.86
C ARG A 102 4.81 2.23 -1.53
N PRO A 103 4.16 2.82 -0.52
CA PRO A 103 3.79 2.11 0.70
C PRO A 103 3.14 0.74 0.43
N GLY A 104 3.48 -0.28 1.23
CA GLY A 104 3.13 -1.68 0.98
C GLY A 104 4.08 -2.44 0.04
N TYR A 105 5.09 -1.74 -0.48
CA TYR A 105 6.21 -2.30 -1.24
C TYR A 105 7.53 -1.87 -0.63
N TYR A 106 8.57 -2.67 -0.83
CA TYR A 106 9.95 -2.35 -0.43
C TYR A 106 10.90 -2.51 -1.59
N LEU A 107 12.04 -1.82 -1.49
CA LEU A 107 13.09 -1.94 -2.48
C LEU A 107 13.74 -3.32 -2.40
N GLY A 108 13.42 -4.17 -3.37
CA GLY A 108 14.11 -5.43 -3.62
C GLY A 108 15.42 -5.19 -4.38
N MET A 109 16.43 -6.00 -4.08
CA MET A 109 17.72 -5.98 -4.76
C MET A 109 17.94 -7.32 -5.48
N ALA A 110 17.37 -7.46 -6.68
CA ALA A 110 17.80 -8.53 -7.60
C ALA A 110 17.76 -8.01 -9.03
N ASN A 111 18.92 -7.95 -9.68
CA ASN A 111 19.18 -7.58 -11.09
C ASN A 111 18.69 -6.21 -11.60
N ASN A 112 17.82 -5.51 -10.87
CA ASN A 112 17.47 -4.10 -11.03
C ASN A 112 16.78 -3.65 -9.72
N LYS A 113 16.77 -2.35 -9.42
CA LYS A 113 15.98 -1.82 -8.30
C LYS A 113 14.49 -2.01 -8.62
N TYR A 114 13.78 -2.82 -7.83
CA TYR A 114 12.34 -3.03 -7.99
C TYR A 114 11.61 -2.94 -6.66
N CYS A 115 10.30 -2.74 -6.73
CA CYS A 115 9.41 -2.67 -5.59
C CYS A 115 8.72 -4.01 -5.39
N ALA A 116 9.27 -4.79 -4.47
CA ALA A 116 8.73 -6.06 -4.04
C ALA A 116 7.49 -5.83 -3.16
N TRP A 117 6.45 -6.64 -3.33
CA TRP A 117 5.24 -6.53 -2.53
C TRP A 117 5.38 -7.24 -1.18
N CYS A 118 4.98 -6.58 -0.09
CA CYS A 118 5.04 -7.17 1.25
C CYS A 118 3.70 -7.14 2.01
N GLY A 119 2.67 -6.53 1.43
CA GLY A 119 1.33 -6.43 2.02
C GLY A 119 0.77 -5.03 1.82
N GLU A 120 -0.48 -4.92 1.36
CA GLU A 120 -1.15 -3.62 1.29
C GLU A 120 -1.31 -3.06 2.71
N GLY A 121 -0.96 -1.78 2.88
CA GLY A 121 -0.89 -1.19 4.21
C GLY A 121 0.26 -1.71 5.07
N CYS A 122 1.28 -2.34 4.49
CA CYS A 122 2.52 -2.64 5.21
C CYS A 122 3.43 -1.41 5.30
N ARG A 123 3.91 -1.16 6.52
CA ARG A 123 4.78 -0.04 6.90
C ARG A 123 6.26 -0.42 6.88
N HIS A 124 6.61 -1.64 7.30
CA HIS A 124 7.97 -2.16 7.21
C HIS A 124 7.95 -3.56 6.62
N CYS A 125 8.66 -3.77 5.52
CA CYS A 125 8.78 -5.09 4.91
C CYS A 125 10.11 -5.72 5.31
N SER A 126 10.10 -7.00 5.72
CA SER A 126 11.33 -7.78 5.91
C SER A 126 11.50 -8.86 4.84
N GLY A 127 10.58 -8.94 3.89
CA GLY A 127 10.58 -9.92 2.80
C GLY A 127 9.26 -9.91 2.03
N PHE A 128 9.21 -10.72 0.97
CA PHE A 128 8.01 -10.89 0.16
C PHE A 128 6.88 -11.48 1.01
N GLN A 129 5.73 -10.80 1.03
CA GLN A 129 4.61 -11.14 1.93
C GLN A 129 4.97 -11.18 3.43
N THR A 130 6.04 -10.47 3.83
CA THR A 130 6.47 -10.38 5.22
C THR A 130 6.49 -8.93 5.66
N CYS A 131 5.46 -8.57 6.40
CA CYS A 131 5.27 -7.27 6.98
C CYS A 131 5.58 -7.26 8.48
N GLN A 132 6.45 -6.35 8.91
CA GLN A 132 6.83 -6.10 10.30
C GLN A 132 5.86 -5.17 11.05
N SER A 133 5.26 -4.20 10.36
CA SER A 133 4.31 -3.25 10.94
C SER A 133 3.27 -2.83 9.91
N CYS A 134 2.01 -2.66 10.31
CA CYS A 134 0.92 -2.28 9.40
C CYS A 134 0.51 -0.82 9.62
N PHE A 135 0.29 -0.07 8.55
CA PHE A 135 -0.26 1.30 8.53
C PHE A 135 -1.66 1.38 9.14
N GLY A 136 -2.43 0.28 9.09
CA GLY A 136 -3.78 0.29 9.62
C GLY A 136 -4.49 -1.06 9.73
N GLY A 137 -3.72 -2.15 9.72
CA GLY A 137 -4.22 -3.51 9.93
C GLY A 137 -3.72 -4.09 11.25
N TYR A 138 -4.07 -5.35 11.51
CA TYR A 138 -3.36 -6.16 12.48
C TYR A 138 -2.53 -7.20 11.71
N ARG A 139 -1.38 -7.54 12.26
CA ARG A 139 -0.56 -8.64 11.75
C ARG A 139 -1.33 -9.93 12.00
N ARG A 140 -1.73 -10.65 10.95
CA ARG A 140 -2.11 -12.05 11.10
C ARG A 140 -0.89 -12.89 10.76
N ALA A 141 -0.51 -13.76 11.68
CA ALA A 141 0.39 -14.84 11.35
C ALA A 141 -0.40 -15.80 10.45
N THR A 142 -0.13 -15.82 9.15
CA THR A 142 -0.73 -16.82 8.26
C THR A 142 0.06 -18.11 8.40
N ALA A 143 -0.65 -19.24 8.43
CA ALA A 143 -0.07 -20.56 8.63
C ALA A 143 1.07 -20.85 7.64
N ILE A 144 2.03 -21.62 8.15
CA ILE A 144 3.35 -21.90 7.59
C ILE A 144 3.23 -22.73 6.31
N LEU A 145 3.78 -22.23 5.21
CA LEU A 145 4.17 -23.06 4.06
C LEU A 145 5.70 -23.07 4.02
N PHE A 146 6.30 -24.25 4.19
CA PHE A 146 7.75 -24.50 4.10
C PHE A 146 8.65 -23.83 5.16
N GLY A 147 8.19 -23.70 6.41
CA GLY A 147 9.03 -23.32 7.55
C GLY A 147 9.29 -21.82 7.75
N ASN A 148 8.82 -20.94 6.86
CA ASN A 148 8.92 -19.49 7.01
C ASN A 148 7.58 -18.88 7.45
N SER A 149 7.58 -18.09 8.52
CA SER A 149 6.40 -17.36 8.98
C SER A 149 6.12 -16.18 8.04
N LYS A 150 4.94 -16.17 7.41
CA LYS A 150 4.45 -15.02 6.66
C LYS A 150 3.62 -14.16 7.60
N THR A 151 3.93 -12.88 7.65
CA THR A 151 3.13 -11.92 8.40
C THR A 151 2.53 -10.94 7.40
N THR A 152 1.26 -11.10 7.06
CA THR A 152 0.58 -10.16 6.17
C THR A 152 -0.11 -9.08 6.99
N CYS A 153 -0.23 -7.88 6.40
CA CYS A 153 -1.21 -6.93 6.88
C CYS A 153 -2.57 -7.36 6.35
N GLU A 154 -3.44 -7.79 7.25
CA GLU A 154 -4.83 -8.02 6.91
C GLU A 154 -5.62 -6.75 7.17
N HIS A 155 -6.31 -6.28 6.14
CA HIS A 155 -7.44 -5.39 6.33
C HIS A 155 -8.54 -6.17 7.03
N SER A 156 -9.33 -5.49 7.85
CA SER A 156 -10.51 -6.10 8.46
C SER A 156 -11.59 -6.51 7.46
N ASN A 157 -11.44 -6.16 6.18
CA ASN A 157 -12.44 -6.25 5.11
C ASN A 157 -13.74 -5.47 5.39
N VAL A 158 -13.83 -4.76 6.52
CA VAL A 158 -14.92 -3.85 6.83
C VAL A 158 -14.52 -2.47 6.37
N LEU A 159 -15.16 -1.99 5.30
CA LEU A 159 -14.95 -0.64 4.79
C LEU A 159 -15.33 0.40 5.84
N CYS A 160 -14.54 1.46 5.91
CA CYS A 160 -14.95 2.68 6.58
C CYS A 160 -16.31 3.15 6.04
N PRO A 161 -17.25 3.58 6.90
CA PRO A 161 -18.53 4.15 6.51
C PRO A 161 -18.37 5.30 5.50
N VAL A 162 -17.42 6.18 5.76
CA VAL A 162 -17.06 7.29 4.88
C VAL A 162 -15.72 6.97 4.23
N GLN A 163 -15.73 6.80 2.90
CA GLN A 163 -14.51 6.59 2.13
C GLN A 163 -13.85 7.95 1.82
N PRO A 164 -12.59 8.16 2.24
CA PRO A 164 -11.87 9.37 1.88
C PRO A 164 -11.64 9.46 0.36
N GLN A 165 -11.84 10.65 -0.20
CA GLN A 165 -11.61 10.89 -1.62
C GLN A 165 -10.11 10.99 -1.93
N ASN A 166 -9.74 10.76 -3.19
CA ASN A 166 -8.38 10.86 -3.72
C ASN A 166 -7.34 9.94 -3.07
N CYS A 167 -7.80 8.87 -2.41
CA CYS A 167 -6.95 7.80 -1.94
C CYS A 167 -6.57 6.85 -3.07
N GLU A 168 -5.35 6.31 -2.98
CA GLU A 168 -4.87 5.22 -3.84
C GLU A 168 -5.53 3.88 -3.45
N TYR A 169 -6.01 3.76 -2.20
CA TYR A 169 -6.60 2.55 -1.65
C TYR A 169 -7.94 2.83 -0.97
N LYS A 170 -8.77 1.79 -0.84
CA LYS A 170 -9.97 1.84 -0.01
C LYS A 170 -9.58 1.91 1.47
N ALA A 171 -10.36 2.65 2.26
CA ALA A 171 -10.15 2.75 3.70
C ALA A 171 -10.96 1.68 4.44
N TYR A 172 -10.32 1.02 5.39
CA TYR A 172 -10.92 -0.04 6.20
C TYR A 172 -10.89 0.31 7.68
N VAL A 173 -11.81 -0.28 8.44
CA VAL A 173 -11.91 -0.13 9.90
C VAL A 173 -10.83 -0.97 10.57
N ASN A 174 -10.18 -0.43 11.60
CA ASN A 174 -9.18 -1.07 12.43
C ASN A 174 -9.68 -1.19 13.89
N ARG A 175 -9.39 -2.31 14.55
CA ARG A 175 -9.82 -2.57 15.94
C ARG A 175 -9.24 -1.59 16.97
N GLY A 176 -8.03 -1.10 16.75
CA GLY A 176 -7.29 -0.22 17.66
C GLY A 176 -7.19 1.24 17.20
N ALA A 177 -7.67 1.57 16.01
CA ALA A 177 -7.64 2.95 15.49
C ALA A 177 -8.88 3.38 14.70
N GLY A 178 -9.92 2.55 14.62
CA GLY A 178 -11.21 2.92 14.06
C GLY A 178 -11.16 3.04 12.55
N CYS A 179 -11.89 4.00 12.00
CA CYS A 179 -11.69 4.31 10.59
C CYS A 179 -10.40 5.13 10.44
N ILE A 180 -9.31 4.46 10.05
CA ILE A 180 -8.02 5.13 9.85
C ILE A 180 -8.08 6.10 8.65
N GLY A 181 -8.90 5.78 7.64
CA GLY A 181 -9.00 6.61 6.45
C GLY A 181 -7.87 6.38 5.47
N CYS A 182 -7.38 7.46 4.87
CA CYS A 182 -6.42 7.44 3.79
C CYS A 182 -4.98 7.35 4.29
N GLN A 183 -4.21 6.42 3.75
CA GLN A 183 -2.78 6.26 4.11
C GLN A 183 -1.85 6.56 2.94
N LEU A 184 -2.38 6.61 1.72
CA LEU A 184 -1.67 7.04 0.52
C LEU A 184 -2.64 7.78 -0.39
N CYS A 185 -2.21 8.96 -0.81
CA CYS A 185 -2.98 9.83 -1.69
C CYS A 185 -2.50 9.72 -3.15
N LYS A 186 -3.42 10.00 -4.07
CA LYS A 186 -3.09 10.17 -5.49
C LYS A 186 -2.08 11.30 -5.66
N HIS A 187 -1.35 11.26 -6.78
CA HIS A 187 -0.40 12.33 -7.12
C HIS A 187 -1.05 13.72 -7.05
N GLY A 188 -0.35 14.69 -6.46
CA GLY A 188 -0.84 16.05 -6.22
C GLY A 188 -1.69 16.23 -4.96
N TYR A 189 -1.77 15.19 -4.12
CA TYR A 189 -2.46 15.22 -2.82
C TYR A 189 -1.55 14.69 -1.71
N THR A 190 -1.74 15.19 -0.49
CA THR A 190 -0.99 14.80 0.71
C THR A 190 -1.92 14.24 1.79
N VAL A 191 -1.45 13.19 2.47
CA VAL A 191 -2.16 12.55 3.58
C VAL A 191 -2.23 13.55 4.74
N THR A 192 -3.45 13.87 5.17
CA THR A 192 -3.71 14.92 6.16
C THR A 192 -4.66 14.40 7.23
N PHE A 193 -4.38 14.71 8.50
CA PHE A 193 -5.29 14.41 9.61
C PHE A 193 -6.64 15.09 9.38
N ASN A 194 -7.73 14.40 9.65
CA ASN A 194 -9.08 14.95 9.59
C ASN A 194 -9.43 15.57 10.95
N PRO A 195 -9.55 16.91 11.09
CA PRO A 195 -9.92 17.52 12.37
C PRO A 195 -11.28 17.08 12.90
N LYS A 196 -12.16 16.56 12.03
CA LYS A 196 -13.46 15.98 12.44
C LYS A 196 -13.32 14.62 13.12
N TYR A 197 -12.16 13.97 13.01
CA TYR A 197 -11.89 12.74 13.73
C TYR A 197 -11.67 13.05 15.21
N THR A 198 -12.72 12.87 15.99
CA THR A 198 -12.68 12.96 17.44
C THR A 198 -12.75 11.56 18.03
N GLU A 199 -11.84 11.22 18.94
CA GLU A 199 -12.03 10.06 19.80
C GLU A 199 -13.33 10.28 20.61
N LYS A 200 -14.22 9.28 20.62
CA LYS A 200 -15.45 9.38 21.40
C LYS A 200 -15.07 9.34 22.88
N ASN A 201 -15.48 10.33 23.64
CA ASN A 201 -15.48 10.24 25.09
C ASN A 201 -16.69 9.38 25.52
N THR A 202 -16.62 8.07 25.32
CA THR A 202 -17.64 7.15 25.83
C THR A 202 -17.37 6.79 27.29
N ASN A 203 -18.44 6.73 28.09
CA ASN A 203 -18.43 6.22 29.46
C ASN A 203 -17.92 4.77 29.42
N ARG A 204 -16.68 4.57 29.88
CA ARG A 204 -15.87 3.34 29.75
C ARG A 204 -16.37 2.20 30.64
N THR A 205 -17.59 1.71 30.43
CA THR A 205 -18.09 0.54 31.15
C THR A 205 -17.69 -0.78 30.50
N ALA A 206 -17.36 -0.80 29.20
CA ALA A 206 -16.84 -1.96 28.49
C ALA A 206 -15.58 -1.59 27.67
N PRO A 207 -14.54 -2.45 27.61
CA PRO A 207 -13.29 -2.12 26.92
C PRO A 207 -13.40 -2.13 25.38
N TYR A 208 -14.46 -2.73 24.84
CA TYR A 208 -14.69 -2.88 23.40
C TYR A 208 -16.19 -2.80 23.06
N TYR A 209 -16.51 -2.44 21.82
CA TYR A 209 -17.83 -2.58 21.21
C TYR A 209 -17.71 -3.35 19.88
N ASP A 210 -18.74 -4.10 19.53
CA ASP A 210 -18.76 -4.83 18.26
C ASP A 210 -19.28 -3.95 17.11
N TYR A 211 -18.54 -3.95 16.01
CA TYR A 211 -18.91 -3.30 14.76
C TYR A 211 -18.69 -4.24 13.58
N LYS A 212 -19.79 -4.70 12.95
CA LYS A 212 -19.76 -5.59 11.77
C LYS A 212 -18.81 -6.80 11.93
N GLY A 213 -18.86 -7.44 13.10
CA GLY A 213 -18.00 -8.60 13.41
C GLY A 213 -16.57 -8.28 13.84
N LEU A 214 -16.26 -7.00 14.09
CA LEU A 214 -14.99 -6.57 14.67
C LEU A 214 -15.21 -6.03 16.08
N SER A 215 -14.43 -6.51 17.05
CA SER A 215 -14.36 -5.89 18.37
C SER A 215 -13.44 -4.67 18.32
N ILE A 216 -14.02 -3.48 18.39
CA ILE A 216 -13.34 -2.18 18.33
C ILE A 216 -13.14 -1.67 19.75
N LYS A 217 -11.95 -1.15 20.07
CA LYS A 217 -11.69 -0.56 21.38
C LYS A 217 -12.61 0.63 21.63
N ASP A 218 -13.20 0.71 22.82
CA ASP A 218 -14.12 1.79 23.17
C ASP A 218 -13.44 3.16 23.12
N GLY A 219 -14.21 4.18 22.74
CA GLY A 219 -13.75 5.56 22.52
C GLY A 219 -13.10 5.81 21.16
N ILE A 220 -12.97 4.79 20.31
CA ILE A 220 -12.49 4.94 18.95
C ILE A 220 -13.64 5.30 18.01
N ASN A 221 -13.41 6.29 17.14
CA ASN A 221 -14.38 6.71 16.14
C ASN A 221 -14.27 5.90 14.84
N ILE A 222 -15.40 5.38 14.39
CA ILE A 222 -15.52 4.61 13.14
C ILE A 222 -16.25 5.39 12.05
N ASN A 223 -16.92 6.49 12.39
CA ASN A 223 -17.80 7.21 11.47
C ASN A 223 -17.01 8.15 10.55
N GLU A 224 -15.93 8.74 11.07
CA GLU A 224 -15.06 9.64 10.33
C GLU A 224 -13.70 8.99 10.08
N PRO A 225 -13.09 9.16 8.90
CA PRO A 225 -11.71 8.75 8.68
C PRO A 225 -10.75 9.64 9.45
N ARG A 226 -9.77 9.04 10.13
CA ARG A 226 -8.71 9.76 10.83
C ARG A 226 -7.81 10.56 9.89
N TYR A 227 -7.54 10.02 8.71
CA TYR A 227 -6.74 10.67 7.68
C TYR A 227 -7.49 10.76 6.36
N VAL A 228 -7.28 11.85 5.63
CA VAL A 228 -7.89 12.15 4.33
C VAL A 228 -6.80 12.66 3.36
N CYS A 229 -7.14 12.82 2.09
CA CYS A 229 -6.26 13.48 1.12
C CYS A 229 -6.63 14.93 0.91
N ALA A 230 -5.73 15.84 1.27
CA ALA A 230 -5.84 17.25 0.93
C ALA A 230 -5.06 17.53 -0.37
N LYS A 231 -5.55 18.44 -1.20
CA LYS A 231 -4.87 18.86 -2.43
C LYS A 231 -3.59 19.63 -2.08
N GLY A 232 -2.52 19.36 -2.81
CA GLY A 232 -1.19 19.92 -2.57
C GLY A 232 -0.16 18.84 -2.24
N THR A 233 1.13 19.19 -2.32
CA THR A 233 2.25 18.31 -1.95
C THR A 233 2.85 18.68 -0.59
N THR A 234 2.45 19.82 -0.02
CA THR A 234 2.90 20.34 1.28
C THR A 234 1.73 20.49 2.24
N CYS A 235 2.02 20.52 3.53
CA CYS A 235 1.00 20.78 4.55
C CYS A 235 0.52 22.23 4.46
N LYS A 236 -0.79 22.41 4.56
CA LYS A 236 -1.43 23.72 4.65
C LYS A 236 -1.29 24.31 6.06
N ASP A 237 -1.53 25.61 6.20
CA ASP A 237 -1.55 26.29 7.49
C ASP A 237 -2.50 25.59 8.48
N GLY A 238 -2.10 25.60 9.76
CA GLY A 238 -2.72 24.83 10.83
C GLY A 238 -2.36 23.33 10.84
N PHE A 239 -1.44 22.90 9.96
CA PHE A 239 -0.88 21.56 9.97
C PHE A 239 0.64 21.60 9.89
N TYR A 240 1.31 20.67 10.58
CA TYR A 240 2.75 20.47 10.47
C TYR A 240 3.08 19.19 9.72
N SER A 241 4.20 19.22 9.03
CA SER A 241 4.74 18.04 8.35
C SER A 241 5.38 17.10 9.37
N ARG A 242 4.87 15.88 9.42
CA ARG A 242 5.47 14.77 10.16
C ARG A 242 5.85 13.70 9.18
N VAL A 243 7.14 13.42 9.06
CA VAL A 243 7.62 12.28 8.30
C VAL A 243 7.54 11.04 9.17
N VAL A 244 6.74 10.06 8.75
CA VAL A 244 6.68 8.74 9.36
C VAL A 244 7.21 7.76 8.34
N ASP A 245 8.44 7.31 8.57
CA ASP A 245 9.28 6.52 7.65
C ASP A 245 9.48 7.23 6.30
N THR A 246 8.71 6.86 5.27
CA THR A 246 8.79 7.44 3.91
C THR A 246 7.55 8.24 3.54
N VAL A 247 6.54 8.32 4.42
CA VAL A 247 5.30 9.03 4.16
C VAL A 247 5.30 10.35 4.90
N THR A 248 5.11 11.44 4.17
CA THR A 248 4.83 12.74 4.76
C THR A 248 3.35 12.82 5.13
N LEU A 249 3.09 13.03 6.42
CA LEU A 249 1.77 13.23 6.99
C LEU A 249 1.62 14.69 7.41
N CYS A 250 0.45 15.27 7.14
CA CYS A 250 0.08 16.57 7.69
C CYS A 250 -0.75 16.36 8.95
N GLU A 251 -0.13 16.58 10.11
CA GLU A 251 -0.78 16.45 11.42
C GLU A 251 -1.35 17.80 11.84
N TRP A 252 -2.52 17.77 12.46
CA TRP A 252 -3.21 18.99 12.88
C TRP A 252 -2.48 19.63 14.06
N CYS A 253 -2.26 20.94 13.98
CA CYS A 253 -1.59 21.71 15.02
C CYS A 253 -2.41 21.81 16.31
N GLY A 254 -3.73 21.67 16.20
CA GLY A 254 -4.69 21.96 17.27
C GLY A 254 -5.60 23.13 16.88
N GLU A 255 -6.64 23.32 17.67
CA GLU A 255 -7.62 24.39 17.45
C GLU A 255 -6.98 25.77 17.65
N GLY A 256 -7.39 26.75 16.85
CA GLY A 256 -6.87 28.12 16.90
C GLY A 256 -5.43 28.33 16.41
N CYS A 257 -4.72 27.26 16.06
CA CYS A 257 -3.31 27.32 15.66
C CYS A 257 -3.14 27.41 14.14
N THR A 258 -2.38 28.39 13.64
CA THR A 258 -2.08 28.61 12.23
C THR A 258 -0.68 28.12 11.82
N SER A 259 0.26 28.03 12.76
CA SER A 259 1.60 27.46 12.53
C SER A 259 2.10 26.70 13.75
N CYS A 260 2.76 25.56 13.56
CA CYS A 260 3.29 24.75 14.65
C CYS A 260 4.47 23.87 14.19
N THR A 261 5.26 23.39 15.16
CA THR A 261 6.35 22.42 14.91
C THR A 261 6.00 21.00 15.37
N GLY A 262 4.85 20.85 16.02
CA GLY A 262 4.35 19.60 16.56
C GLY A 262 2.93 19.76 17.10
N ARG A 263 2.31 18.64 17.46
CA ARG A 263 1.00 18.64 18.13
C ARG A 263 1.11 19.42 19.45
N ASN A 264 0.27 20.43 19.63
CA ASN A 264 0.27 21.32 20.79
C ASN A 264 1.60 22.08 20.99
N ALA A 265 2.38 22.27 19.92
CA ALA A 265 3.58 23.10 19.89
C ALA A 265 3.37 24.24 18.88
N CYS A 266 2.32 25.02 19.15
CA CYS A 266 1.91 26.13 18.31
C CYS A 266 2.91 27.29 18.40
N THR A 267 3.22 27.89 17.26
CA THR A 267 4.10 29.05 17.12
C THR A 267 3.35 30.30 16.67
N ALA A 268 2.15 30.14 16.11
CA ALA A 268 1.26 31.24 15.74
C ALA A 268 -0.21 30.84 15.83
N CYS A 269 -1.03 31.69 16.44
CA CYS A 269 -2.47 31.53 16.53
C CYS A 269 -3.20 32.32 15.44
N ASP A 270 -4.47 31.99 15.18
CA ASP A 270 -5.35 32.87 14.43
C ASP A 270 -5.71 34.13 15.24
N SER A 271 -6.39 35.09 14.61
CA SER A 271 -6.73 36.37 15.24
C SER A 271 -7.72 36.27 16.41
N LEU A 272 -8.34 35.10 16.62
CA LEU A 272 -9.33 34.86 17.67
C LEU A 272 -8.73 34.14 18.88
N HIS A 273 -7.44 33.80 18.85
CA HIS A 273 -6.77 33.10 19.93
C HIS A 273 -5.47 33.79 20.30
N HIS A 274 -5.00 33.57 21.52
CA HIS A 274 -3.66 33.97 21.95
C HIS A 274 -2.84 32.75 22.33
N LEU A 275 -1.52 32.85 22.15
CA LEU A 275 -0.59 31.76 22.41
C LEU A 275 -0.20 31.76 23.89
N GLU A 276 -0.49 30.67 24.60
CA GLU A 276 0.03 30.45 25.94
C GLU A 276 1.47 29.95 25.93
N SER A 277 2.18 30.11 27.06
CA SER A 277 3.56 29.62 27.24
C SER A 277 3.70 28.10 27.07
N THR A 278 2.59 27.37 27.15
CA THR A 278 2.49 25.92 26.91
C THR A 278 2.50 25.55 25.43
N GLY A 279 2.45 26.52 24.51
CA GLY A 279 2.39 26.28 23.07
C GLY A 279 0.98 25.95 22.56
N VAL A 280 -0.06 26.34 23.28
CA VAL A 280 -1.47 26.12 22.92
C VAL A 280 -2.14 27.46 22.63
N CYS A 281 -3.00 27.48 21.60
CA CYS A 281 -3.86 28.63 21.31
C CYS A 281 -5.15 28.52 22.11
N VAL A 282 -5.46 29.55 22.90
CA VAL A 282 -6.68 29.60 23.70
C VAL A 282 -7.51 30.83 23.32
N PRO A 283 -8.85 30.73 23.33
CA PRO A 283 -9.70 31.87 23.05
C PRO A 283 -9.53 32.94 24.14
N PRO A 284 -9.74 34.23 23.83
CA PRO A 284 -9.73 35.28 24.83
C PRO A 284 -10.79 35.01 25.89
N ILE A 285 -10.42 35.22 27.16
CA ILE A 285 -11.39 35.19 28.26
C ILE A 285 -12.30 36.41 28.06
N ILE A 286 -13.55 36.17 27.67
CA ILE A 286 -14.59 37.20 27.66
C ILE A 286 -14.97 37.42 29.12
N GLY A 287 -14.41 38.46 29.72
CA GLY A 287 -14.81 38.96 31.05
C GLY A 287 -16.07 39.81 31.00
#